data_AF-V6HZY8-F1
#
_entry.id   AF-V6HZY8-F1
#
_cell.length_a   1.000
_cell.length_b   1.000
_cell.length_c   1.000
_cell.angle_alpha   90.00
_cell.angle_beta   90.00
_cell.angle_gamma   90.00
#
_symmetry.space_group_name_H-M   'P 1'
#
loop_
_entity.id
_entity.type
_entity.pdbx_description
1 polymer ?
#
loop_
_entity_poly.entity_id
_entity_poly.type
_entity_poly.pdbx_seq_one_letter_code
_entity_poly.pdbx_strand_id
1 'polypeptide(L)'
;MLRPSALCHFRRKEMESQDGKYVGIDCGKKTLEVVRINSENSLERRQFSTTESGINNLLKWLTLNDIVGLEAGSQSFRIAKSILNKGIQVIVLNPGDLATIYQSLKKTDKEDSLKIARLIQRFPIEELPVVPIPTDEEEDNRRLCTEHENWTRQLTQGKNRLHSLFTQAGLTEITKKHLRTKASREASVTLLPDRYKREAERILKVLDLVELNLKLIEEEIKEALKKNQSYVQTIMSMPGIGMITSLAIMSYMGDCKRFPSAKQAAYYVGLVPSVDISGDTVRYGRIVSRGCHAIRRVIVQAAWSLVRCQHGGKIKEFYQRLYVKKGAKKYDHRYFTQNDRSSLFNDSNGRSF
;
A
#
# COMPACT_ATOMS: atom_id res chain seq x y z
N MET A 1 3.27 -25.72 -23.40
CA MET A 1 3.70 -26.37 -22.14
C MET A 1 5.01 -25.72 -21.68
N LEU A 2 4.95 -24.74 -20.79
CA LEU A 2 6.09 -24.12 -20.11
C LEU A 2 5.67 -23.96 -18.64
N ARG A 3 6.54 -24.42 -17.74
CA ARG A 3 6.30 -24.65 -16.31
C ARG A 3 6.25 -23.33 -15.50
N PRO A 4 5.62 -23.34 -14.30
CA PRO A 4 5.30 -22.13 -13.54
C PRO A 4 6.50 -21.50 -12.82
N SER A 5 6.47 -20.18 -12.74
CA SER A 5 7.41 -19.26 -12.09
C SER A 5 7.50 -19.44 -10.56
N ALA A 6 8.70 -19.80 -10.11
CA ALA A 6 9.42 -19.46 -8.87
C ALA A 6 8.64 -18.93 -7.64
N LEU A 7 7.56 -19.60 -7.22
CA LEU A 7 7.28 -19.69 -5.79
C LEU A 7 8.29 -20.67 -5.18
N CYS A 8 9.04 -20.18 -4.21
CA CYS A 8 10.02 -20.92 -3.43
C CYS A 8 9.36 -22.17 -2.80
N HIS A 9 9.52 -23.31 -3.45
CA HIS A 9 9.14 -24.63 -2.95
C HIS A 9 10.34 -25.56 -3.12
N PHE A 10 11.44 -25.22 -2.45
CA PHE A 10 12.54 -26.15 -2.28
C PHE A 10 12.26 -27.03 -1.07
N ARG A 11 11.95 -28.30 -1.36
CA ARG A 11 11.92 -29.42 -0.41
C ARG A 11 13.20 -29.38 0.44
N ARG A 12 13.04 -29.37 1.76
CA ARG A 12 14.08 -29.78 2.73
C ARG A 12 14.59 -31.17 2.30
N LYS A 13 15.74 -31.22 1.66
CA LYS A 13 16.70 -32.29 1.93
C LYS A 13 17.28 -31.99 3.31
N GLU A 14 17.39 -33.02 4.11
CA GLU A 14 17.98 -33.06 5.45
C GLU A 14 19.17 -32.10 5.53
N MET A 15 18.98 -30.97 6.22
CA MET A 15 20.07 -30.05 6.56
C MET A 15 20.72 -30.57 7.82
N GLU A 16 21.76 -31.38 7.64
CA GLU A 16 22.87 -31.42 8.58
C GLU A 16 23.37 -29.99 8.82
N SER A 17 23.69 -29.69 10.07
CA SER A 17 24.14 -28.41 10.62
C SER A 17 24.95 -27.55 9.63
N GLN A 18 24.33 -26.53 9.03
CA GLN A 18 25.06 -25.47 8.34
C GLN A 18 24.94 -24.14 9.10
N ASP A 19 26.11 -23.55 9.25
CA ASP A 19 26.57 -22.42 10.07
C ASP A 19 25.97 -21.08 9.61
N GLY A 20 24.64 -20.98 9.55
CA GLY A 20 23.92 -19.78 9.11
C GLY A 20 24.10 -18.62 10.09
N LYS A 21 24.61 -17.48 9.61
CA LYS A 21 24.81 -16.26 10.42
C LYS A 21 23.64 -15.31 10.20
N TYR A 22 23.08 -14.79 11.28
CA TYR A 22 21.89 -13.92 11.20
C TYR A 22 22.31 -12.46 11.26
N VAL A 23 21.92 -11.69 10.26
CA VAL A 23 22.28 -10.28 10.14
C VAL A 23 21.02 -9.44 10.22
N GLY A 24 21.00 -8.43 11.09
CA GLY A 24 19.94 -7.43 11.13
C GLY A 24 20.48 -6.08 10.70
N ILE A 25 19.72 -5.41 9.84
CA ILE A 25 20.06 -4.09 9.30
C ILE A 25 18.94 -3.11 9.68
N ASP A 26 19.33 -2.06 10.40
CA ASP A 26 18.48 -0.89 10.59
C ASP A 26 18.88 0.21 9.58
N CYS A 27 17.87 0.73 8.88
CA CYS A 27 18.05 1.62 7.73
C CYS A 27 17.80 3.08 8.12
N GLY A 28 18.87 3.80 8.45
CA GLY A 28 18.83 5.25 8.60
C GLY A 28 18.87 5.99 7.26
N LYS A 29 18.68 7.32 7.30
CA LYS A 29 18.72 8.17 6.08
C LYS A 29 20.10 8.18 5.42
N LYS A 30 21.17 8.23 6.22
CA LYS A 30 22.57 8.36 5.76
C LYS A 30 23.41 7.12 6.06
N THR A 31 23.02 6.36 7.08
CA THR A 31 23.80 5.26 7.65
C THR A 31 22.94 4.00 7.77
N LEU A 32 23.60 2.85 7.73
CA LEU A 32 23.04 1.52 7.96
C LEU A 32 23.73 0.96 9.20
N GLU A 33 22.97 0.69 10.25
CA GLU A 33 23.47 -0.01 11.43
C GLU A 33 23.29 -1.51 11.21
N VAL A 34 24.38 -2.26 11.30
CA VAL A 34 24.40 -3.68 10.92
C VAL A 34 24.96 -4.52 12.05
N VAL A 35 24.21 -5.54 12.46
CA VAL A 35 24.59 -6.48 13.50
C VAL A 35 24.52 -7.89 12.95
N ARG A 36 25.60 -8.65 13.09
CA ARG A 36 25.66 -10.08 12.77
C ARG A 36 25.76 -10.89 14.06
N ILE A 37 24.96 -11.94 14.15
CA ILE A 37 25.03 -12.99 15.16
C ILE A 37 25.71 -14.19 14.52
N ASN A 38 26.91 -14.53 15.01
CA ASN A 38 27.62 -15.73 14.58
C ASN A 38 27.05 -16.99 15.26
N SER A 39 27.48 -18.17 14.83
CA SER A 39 27.04 -19.46 15.38
C SER A 39 27.32 -19.64 16.87
N GLU A 40 28.37 -19.00 17.41
CA GLU A 40 28.68 -18.98 18.84
C GLU A 40 27.88 -17.91 19.63
N ASN A 41 26.86 -17.30 19.02
CA ASN A 41 26.13 -16.11 19.54
C ASN A 41 27.01 -14.88 19.81
N SER A 42 28.24 -14.84 19.28
CA SER A 42 29.07 -13.64 19.29
C SER A 42 28.49 -12.59 18.34
N LEU A 43 28.60 -11.31 18.73
CA LEU A 43 28.01 -10.18 18.01
C LEU A 43 29.10 -9.38 17.28
N GLU A 44 28.97 -9.24 15.97
CA GLU A 44 29.78 -8.30 15.18
C GLU A 44 28.91 -7.08 14.81
N ARG A 45 29.43 -5.87 15.05
CA ARG A 45 28.75 -4.61 14.72
C ARG A 45 29.53 -3.86 13.64
N ARG A 46 28.81 -3.34 12.65
CA ARG A 46 29.36 -2.49 11.59
C ARG A 46 28.37 -1.39 11.26
N GLN A 47 28.92 -0.29 10.76
CA GLN A 47 28.15 0.80 10.18
C GLN A 47 28.59 0.98 8.73
N PHE A 48 27.63 1.18 7.83
CA PHE A 48 27.86 1.50 6.43
C PHE A 48 27.09 2.76 6.04
N SER A 49 27.46 3.40 4.93
CA SER A 49 26.65 4.50 4.35
C SER A 49 25.56 3.96 3.43
N THR A 50 24.49 4.73 3.23
CA THR A 50 23.41 4.40 2.29
C THR A 50 23.75 4.67 0.82
N THR A 51 24.96 5.18 0.55
CA THR A 51 25.49 5.45 -0.80
C THR A 51 25.80 4.15 -1.54
N GLU A 52 25.99 4.24 -2.85
CA GLU A 52 26.37 3.09 -3.68
C GLU A 52 27.68 2.44 -3.19
N SER A 53 28.68 3.26 -2.85
CA SER A 53 29.94 2.78 -2.26
C SER A 53 29.74 2.08 -0.92
N GLY A 54 28.86 2.62 -0.06
CA GLY A 54 28.56 2.04 1.25
C GLY A 54 27.85 0.70 1.15
N ILE A 55 26.89 0.59 0.22
CA ILE A 55 26.20 -0.66 -0.07
C ILE A 55 27.15 -1.69 -0.67
N ASN A 56 28.03 -1.29 -1.58
CA ASN A 56 29.06 -2.20 -2.10
C ASN A 56 30.00 -2.72 -1.00
N ASN A 57 30.35 -1.89 -0.02
CA ASN A 57 31.13 -2.32 1.14
C ASN A 57 30.34 -3.26 2.06
N LEU A 58 29.05 -2.98 2.30
CA LEU A 58 28.16 -3.89 3.01
C LEU A 58 28.10 -5.25 2.31
N LEU A 59 27.86 -5.25 0.99
CA LEU A 59 27.80 -6.47 0.20
C LEU A 59 29.12 -7.25 0.31
N LYS A 60 30.29 -6.60 0.22
CA LYS A 60 31.60 -7.26 0.39
C LYS A 60 31.77 -7.91 1.77
N TRP A 61 31.22 -7.29 2.82
CA TRP A 61 31.29 -7.82 4.19
C TRP A 61 30.31 -8.98 4.44
N LEU A 62 29.16 -9.01 3.73
CA LEU A 62 28.20 -10.11 3.80
C LEU A 62 28.70 -11.37 3.09
N THR A 63 28.34 -12.53 3.63
CA THR A 63 28.67 -13.86 3.10
C THR A 63 27.44 -14.56 2.51
N LEU A 64 27.63 -15.56 1.65
CA LEU A 64 26.53 -16.31 1.03
C LEU A 64 25.68 -17.10 2.03
N ASN A 65 26.22 -17.41 3.20
CA ASN A 65 25.51 -18.13 4.27
C ASN A 65 24.80 -17.18 5.25
N ASP A 66 24.88 -15.87 5.03
CA ASP A 66 24.18 -14.90 5.87
C ASP A 66 22.67 -14.90 5.54
N ILE A 67 21.85 -14.85 6.58
CA ILE A 67 20.40 -14.58 6.48
C ILE A 67 20.19 -13.15 6.97
N VAL A 68 19.78 -12.25 6.09
CA VAL A 68 19.68 -10.83 6.38
C VAL A 68 18.24 -10.41 6.61
N GLY A 69 17.98 -9.72 7.72
CA GLY A 69 16.71 -9.09 8.04
C GLY A 69 16.79 -7.57 7.92
N LEU A 70 15.77 -6.94 7.33
CA LEU A 70 15.59 -5.48 7.33
C LEU A 70 14.13 -5.14 7.65
N GLU A 71 13.90 -3.99 8.28
CA GLU A 71 12.56 -3.42 8.39
C GLU A 71 12.18 -2.71 7.08
N ALA A 72 10.94 -2.87 6.61
CA ALA A 72 10.44 -2.19 5.42
C ALA A 72 10.42 -0.66 5.63
N GLY A 73 11.07 0.04 4.72
CA GLY A 73 11.25 1.48 4.73
C GLY A 73 11.63 2.00 3.35
N SER A 74 11.90 3.31 3.25
CA SER A 74 12.11 4.00 1.97
C SER A 74 13.32 3.50 1.17
N GLN A 75 14.34 2.95 1.83
CA GLN A 75 15.55 2.44 1.20
C GLN A 75 15.63 0.90 1.23
N SER A 76 14.76 0.25 2.00
CA SER A 76 14.91 -1.16 2.35
C SER A 76 14.76 -2.07 1.15
N PHE A 77 13.83 -1.81 0.22
CA PHE A 77 13.67 -2.64 -0.97
C PHE A 77 14.86 -2.54 -1.93
N ARG A 78 15.43 -1.35 -2.12
CA ARG A 78 16.64 -1.16 -2.92
C ARG A 78 17.81 -1.96 -2.35
N ILE A 79 18.04 -1.85 -1.04
CA ILE A 79 19.12 -2.58 -0.35
C ILE A 79 18.84 -4.09 -0.40
N ALA A 80 17.61 -4.51 -0.15
CA ALA A 80 17.22 -5.93 -0.19
C ALA A 80 17.43 -6.53 -1.59
N LYS A 81 17.08 -5.81 -2.66
CA LYS A 81 17.36 -6.23 -4.05
C LYS A 81 18.86 -6.38 -4.29
N SER A 82 19.70 -5.44 -3.84
CA SER A 82 21.16 -5.55 -3.97
C SER A 82 21.72 -6.79 -3.26
N ILE A 83 21.20 -7.11 -2.06
CA ILE A 83 21.60 -8.30 -1.30
C ILE A 83 21.13 -9.58 -2.02
N LEU A 84 19.88 -9.61 -2.47
CA LEU A 84 19.29 -10.73 -3.19
C LEU A 84 20.04 -11.03 -4.50
N ASN A 85 20.41 -9.99 -5.25
CA ASN A 85 21.18 -10.11 -6.50
C ASN A 85 22.59 -10.69 -6.28
N LYS A 86 23.15 -10.58 -5.08
CA LYS A 86 24.40 -11.25 -4.69
C LYS A 86 24.19 -12.74 -4.35
N GLY A 87 22.95 -13.21 -4.32
CA GLY A 87 22.58 -14.58 -3.95
C GLY A 87 22.49 -14.80 -2.43
N ILE A 88 22.41 -13.72 -1.66
CA ILE A 88 22.30 -13.78 -0.20
C ILE A 88 20.83 -13.76 0.20
N GLN A 89 20.46 -14.58 1.18
CA GLN A 89 19.09 -14.63 1.66
C GLN A 89 18.74 -13.34 2.39
N VAL A 90 17.59 -12.76 2.04
CA VAL A 90 17.12 -11.50 2.62
C VAL A 90 15.62 -11.55 2.93
N ILE A 91 15.25 -11.01 4.09
CA ILE A 91 13.90 -10.98 4.64
C ILE A 91 13.58 -9.53 4.98
N VAL A 92 12.52 -9.00 4.38
CA VAL A 92 12.02 -7.66 4.71
C VAL A 92 10.79 -7.81 5.59
N LEU A 93 10.78 -7.11 6.72
CA LEU A 93 9.77 -7.25 7.78
C LEU A 93 8.84 -6.03 7.83
N ASN A 94 7.56 -6.26 8.12
CA ASN A 94 6.56 -5.20 8.23
C ASN A 94 6.78 -4.39 9.52
N PRO A 95 7.02 -3.06 9.44
CA PRO A 95 7.27 -2.20 10.60
C PRO A 95 6.11 -2.20 11.62
N GLY A 96 4.87 -2.18 11.13
CA GLY A 96 3.69 -2.08 11.99
C GLY A 96 3.44 -3.33 12.84
N ASP A 97 3.76 -4.50 12.29
CA ASP A 97 3.62 -5.78 12.99
C ASP A 97 4.85 -6.03 13.89
N LEU A 98 6.05 -5.64 13.42
CA LEU A 98 7.28 -5.62 14.23
C LEU A 98 7.12 -4.82 15.53
N ALA A 99 6.53 -3.64 15.47
CA ALA A 99 6.28 -2.82 16.66
C ALA A 99 5.44 -3.55 17.73
N THR A 100 4.53 -4.43 17.30
CA THR A 100 3.70 -5.23 18.22
C THR A 100 4.53 -6.34 18.87
N ILE A 101 5.37 -7.01 18.07
CA ILE A 101 6.29 -8.03 18.57
C ILE A 101 7.28 -7.41 19.56
N TYR A 102 7.85 -6.25 19.24
CA TYR A 102 8.76 -5.54 20.13
C TYR A 102 8.12 -5.05 21.43
N GLN A 103 6.85 -4.63 21.40
CA GLN A 103 6.13 -4.27 22.63
C GLN A 103 5.92 -5.46 23.57
N SER A 104 5.77 -6.67 23.01
CA SER A 104 5.62 -7.90 23.80
C SER A 104 6.95 -8.42 24.37
N LEU A 105 8.08 -8.05 23.77
CA LEU A 105 9.42 -8.45 24.21
C LEU A 105 9.91 -7.52 25.34
N LYS A 106 10.52 -8.07 26.39
CA LYS A 106 11.15 -7.27 27.46
C LYS A 106 12.18 -6.32 26.85
N LYS A 107 12.20 -5.07 27.36
CA LYS A 107 12.98 -3.88 26.93
C LYS A 107 14.53 -4.01 26.98
N THR A 108 15.08 -5.21 26.99
CA THR A 108 16.47 -5.48 27.37
C THR A 108 17.50 -5.19 26.27
N ASP A 109 17.11 -5.15 25.00
CA ASP A 109 18.04 -4.87 23.89
C ASP A 109 17.64 -3.58 23.18
N LYS A 110 18.47 -2.54 23.31
CA LYS A 110 18.16 -1.18 22.81
C LYS A 110 18.60 -0.92 21.36
N GLU A 111 19.05 -1.93 20.62
CA GLU A 111 19.53 -1.80 19.23
C GLU A 111 18.54 -2.45 18.25
N ASP A 112 17.96 -1.69 17.31
CA ASP A 112 16.93 -2.19 16.39
C ASP A 112 17.48 -3.22 15.39
N SER A 113 18.71 -3.05 14.90
CA SER A 113 19.41 -4.04 14.08
C SER A 113 19.64 -5.37 14.81
N LEU A 114 20.01 -5.35 16.10
CA LEU A 114 20.14 -6.57 16.91
C LEU A 114 18.79 -7.26 17.12
N LYS A 115 17.71 -6.49 17.35
CA LYS A 115 16.36 -7.06 17.48
C LYS A 115 15.94 -7.78 16.21
N ILE A 116 16.18 -7.16 15.05
CA ILE A 116 15.89 -7.77 13.74
C ILE A 116 16.68 -9.08 13.60
N ALA A 117 17.99 -9.06 13.87
CA ALA A 117 18.85 -10.24 13.78
C ALA A 117 18.37 -11.39 14.69
N ARG A 118 17.98 -11.08 15.93
CA ARG A 118 17.45 -12.07 16.88
C ARG A 118 16.07 -12.59 16.48
N LEU A 119 15.25 -11.75 15.85
CA LEU A 119 13.90 -12.12 15.43
C LEU A 119 13.96 -13.13 14.28
N ILE A 120 14.80 -12.89 13.28
CA ILE A 120 15.02 -13.86 12.18
C ILE A 120 15.77 -15.13 12.65
N GLN A 121 16.55 -15.05 13.72
CA GLN A 121 17.21 -16.22 14.33
C GLN A 121 16.23 -17.12 15.07
N ARG A 122 15.26 -16.53 15.78
CA ARG A 122 14.39 -17.26 16.72
C ARG A 122 13.15 -17.85 16.07
N PHE A 123 12.60 -17.18 15.07
CA PHE A 123 11.33 -17.56 14.49
C PHE A 123 11.51 -18.11 13.07
N PRO A 124 10.75 -19.17 12.71
CA PRO A 124 10.70 -19.62 11.33
C PRO A 124 10.11 -18.52 10.44
N ILE A 125 10.54 -18.48 9.17
CA ILE A 125 10.19 -17.39 8.23
C ILE A 125 8.67 -17.29 8.05
N GLU A 126 7.97 -18.41 8.15
CA GLU A 126 6.53 -18.52 8.02
C GLU A 126 5.76 -17.80 9.15
N GLU A 127 6.38 -17.61 10.30
CA GLU A 127 5.81 -16.88 11.45
C GLU A 127 6.22 -15.40 11.46
N LEU A 128 7.15 -15.01 10.60
CA LEU A 128 7.61 -13.63 10.50
C LEU A 128 6.64 -12.76 9.70
N PRO A 129 6.47 -11.47 10.06
CA PRO A 129 5.64 -10.56 9.30
C PRO A 129 6.37 -10.09 8.03
N VAL A 130 6.55 -11.00 7.07
CA VAL A 130 7.36 -10.75 5.86
C VAL A 130 6.59 -9.88 4.86
N VAL A 131 7.28 -8.88 4.31
CA VAL A 131 6.83 -8.08 3.18
C VAL A 131 7.55 -8.58 1.93
N PRO A 132 6.83 -8.92 0.84
CA PRO A 132 7.47 -9.32 -0.40
C PRO A 132 8.29 -8.16 -0.97
N ILE A 133 9.48 -8.48 -1.46
CA ILE A 133 10.31 -7.54 -2.19
C ILE A 133 9.69 -7.36 -3.57
N PRO A 134 9.26 -6.15 -3.96
CA PRO A 134 8.65 -5.93 -5.27
C PRO A 134 9.65 -6.14 -6.40
N THR A 135 9.17 -6.49 -7.59
CA THR A 135 9.99 -6.38 -8.81
C THR A 135 10.27 -4.91 -9.15
N ASP A 136 11.20 -4.65 -10.06
CA ASP A 136 11.45 -3.28 -10.54
C ASP A 136 10.20 -2.72 -11.23
N GLU A 137 9.51 -3.53 -12.04
CA GLU A 137 8.26 -3.14 -12.69
C GLU A 137 7.14 -2.84 -11.67
N GLU A 138 6.99 -3.66 -10.62
CA GLU A 138 6.03 -3.38 -9.56
C GLU A 138 6.37 -2.07 -8.83
N GLU A 139 7.65 -1.80 -8.56
CA GLU A 139 8.08 -0.57 -7.91
C GLU A 139 7.85 0.66 -8.78
N ASP A 140 8.14 0.59 -10.08
CA ASP A 140 7.82 1.63 -11.07
C ASP A 140 6.32 1.92 -11.09
N ASN A 141 5.50 0.87 -11.15
CA ASN A 141 4.05 1.01 -11.15
C ASN A 141 3.51 1.60 -9.84
N ARG A 142 4.11 1.26 -8.69
CA ARG A 142 3.78 1.88 -7.39
C ARG A 142 4.13 3.38 -7.38
N ARG A 143 5.25 3.76 -8.00
CA ARG A 143 5.63 5.18 -8.17
C ARG A 143 4.60 5.94 -8.99
N LEU A 144 4.19 5.40 -10.14
CA LEU A 144 3.14 5.98 -10.97
C LEU A 144 1.81 6.12 -10.21
N CYS A 145 1.39 5.11 -9.45
CA CYS A 145 0.20 5.20 -8.61
C CYS A 145 0.29 6.35 -7.59
N THR A 146 1.44 6.46 -6.92
CA THR A 146 1.69 7.49 -5.90
C THR A 146 1.72 8.88 -6.51
N GLU A 147 2.33 9.02 -7.68
CA GLU A 147 2.42 10.28 -8.39
C GLU A 147 1.03 10.75 -8.89
N HIS A 148 0.28 9.88 -9.56
CA HIS A 148 -1.10 10.17 -9.98
C HIS A 148 -1.97 10.62 -8.80
N GLU A 149 -1.84 9.96 -7.66
CA GLU A 149 -2.52 10.33 -6.43
C GLU A 149 -2.15 11.74 -5.94
N ASN A 150 -0.86 12.07 -5.97
CA ASN A 150 -0.35 13.38 -5.57
C ASN A 150 -0.88 14.48 -6.48
N TRP A 151 -0.85 14.29 -7.80
CA TRP A 151 -1.42 15.24 -8.76
C TRP A 151 -2.93 15.40 -8.59
N THR A 152 -3.67 14.31 -8.38
CA THR A 152 -5.11 14.34 -8.09
C THR A 152 -5.42 15.14 -6.82
N ARG A 153 -4.59 15.01 -5.78
CA ARG A 153 -4.73 15.79 -4.54
C ARG A 153 -4.48 17.27 -4.80
N GLN A 154 -3.41 17.62 -5.51
CA GLN A 154 -3.11 19.01 -5.87
C GLN A 154 -4.22 19.63 -6.71
N LEU A 155 -4.78 18.89 -7.66
CA LEU A 155 -5.92 19.32 -8.47
C LEU A 155 -7.12 19.66 -7.58
N THR A 156 -7.44 18.78 -6.63
CA THR A 156 -8.54 18.97 -5.68
C THR A 156 -8.30 20.17 -4.78
N GLN A 157 -7.07 20.35 -4.28
CA GLN A 157 -6.69 21.50 -3.46
C GLN A 157 -6.81 22.81 -4.23
N GLY A 158 -6.33 22.87 -5.47
CA GLY A 158 -6.46 24.06 -6.33
C GLY A 158 -7.93 24.42 -6.60
N LYS A 159 -8.78 23.43 -6.90
CA LYS A 159 -10.24 23.64 -7.07
C LYS A 159 -10.90 24.15 -5.80
N ASN A 160 -10.52 23.63 -4.63
CA ASN A 160 -11.04 24.08 -3.35
C ASN A 160 -10.58 25.51 -3.00
N ARG A 161 -9.33 25.86 -3.31
CA ARG A 161 -8.82 27.23 -3.15
C ARG A 161 -9.60 28.20 -4.04
N LEU A 162 -9.81 27.82 -5.31
CA LEU A 162 -10.61 28.61 -6.24
C LEU A 162 -12.05 28.79 -5.74
N HIS A 163 -12.69 27.71 -5.28
CA HIS A 163 -14.03 27.76 -4.68
C HIS A 163 -14.11 28.70 -3.46
N SER A 164 -13.07 28.73 -2.63
CA SER A 164 -13.01 29.61 -1.46
C SER A 164 -13.06 31.09 -1.86
N LEU A 165 -12.43 31.48 -2.99
CA LEU A 165 -12.48 32.86 -3.47
C LEU A 165 -13.92 33.28 -3.85
N PHE A 166 -14.69 32.40 -4.49
CA PHE A 166 -16.11 32.66 -4.76
C PHE A 166 -16.92 32.85 -3.48
N THR A 167 -16.69 31.99 -2.49
CA THR A 167 -17.35 32.11 -1.17
C THR A 167 -17.01 33.43 -0.49
N GLN A 168 -15.74 33.85 -0.52
CA GLN A 168 -15.29 35.13 0.06
C GLN A 168 -15.86 36.34 -0.69
N ALA A 169 -16.09 36.22 -1.99
CA ALA A 169 -16.71 37.25 -2.81
C ALA A 169 -18.24 37.33 -2.65
N GLY A 170 -18.85 36.43 -1.87
CA GLY A 170 -20.30 36.33 -1.69
C GLY A 170 -21.04 35.55 -2.79
N LEU A 171 -20.33 34.97 -3.75
CA LEU A 171 -20.87 34.22 -4.89
C LEU A 171 -21.13 32.75 -4.50
N THR A 172 -22.14 32.54 -3.65
CA THR A 172 -22.45 31.22 -3.05
C THR A 172 -23.13 30.24 -4.01
N GLU A 173 -23.72 30.74 -5.08
CA GLU A 173 -24.29 29.96 -6.18
C GLU A 173 -23.23 29.21 -7.01
N ILE A 174 -21.97 29.67 -6.98
CA ILE A 174 -20.86 29.01 -7.65
C ILE A 174 -20.41 27.78 -6.85
N THR A 175 -21.06 26.66 -7.13
CA THR A 175 -20.68 25.36 -6.56
C THR A 175 -19.45 24.73 -7.24
N LYS A 176 -18.86 23.71 -6.60
CA LYS A 176 -17.75 22.91 -7.15
C LYS A 176 -18.05 22.26 -8.52
N LYS A 177 -19.32 22.10 -8.90
CA LYS A 177 -19.70 21.59 -10.24
C LYS A 177 -19.27 22.55 -11.34
N HIS A 178 -19.38 23.86 -11.11
CA HIS A 178 -18.93 24.90 -12.03
C HIS A 178 -17.40 24.96 -12.16
N LEU A 179 -16.67 24.34 -11.23
CA LEU A 179 -15.21 24.30 -11.22
C LEU A 179 -14.63 22.97 -11.74
N ARG A 180 -15.48 22.12 -12.34
CA ARG A 180 -15.08 20.77 -12.75
C ARG A 180 -14.15 20.79 -13.95
N THR A 181 -14.51 21.49 -15.02
CA THR A 181 -13.76 21.53 -16.29
C THR A 181 -12.97 22.83 -16.42
N LYS A 182 -11.96 22.85 -17.29
CA LYS A 182 -11.18 24.05 -17.56
C LYS A 182 -12.06 25.22 -18.04
N ALA A 183 -12.85 24.98 -19.09
CA ALA A 183 -13.75 25.99 -19.65
C ALA A 183 -14.76 26.53 -18.61
N SER A 184 -15.33 25.65 -17.77
CA SER A 184 -16.30 26.09 -16.76
C SER A 184 -15.64 26.93 -15.66
N ARG A 185 -14.39 26.59 -15.27
CA ARG A 185 -13.61 27.39 -14.31
C ARG A 185 -13.28 28.77 -14.86
N GLU A 186 -12.80 28.85 -16.10
CA GLU A 186 -12.46 30.11 -16.75
C GLU A 186 -13.69 31.02 -16.85
N ALA A 187 -14.83 30.49 -17.28
CA ALA A 187 -16.09 31.22 -17.32
C ALA A 187 -16.56 31.65 -15.93
N SER A 188 -16.35 30.84 -14.89
CA SER A 188 -16.72 31.24 -13.52
C SER A 188 -15.84 32.37 -13.01
N VAL A 189 -14.54 32.36 -13.32
CA VAL A 189 -13.58 33.36 -12.83
C VAL A 189 -13.85 34.76 -13.36
N THR A 190 -14.52 34.91 -14.51
CA THR A 190 -14.92 36.23 -15.03
C THR A 190 -15.97 36.93 -14.15
N LEU A 191 -16.70 36.18 -13.33
CA LEU A 191 -17.71 36.69 -12.41
C LEU A 191 -17.08 37.26 -11.12
N LEU A 192 -15.82 36.95 -10.83
CA LEU A 192 -15.16 37.43 -9.61
C LEU A 192 -14.88 38.94 -9.69
N PRO A 193 -15.09 39.68 -8.58
CA PRO A 193 -14.62 41.05 -8.46
C PRO A 193 -13.10 41.17 -8.63
N ASP A 194 -12.64 42.32 -9.13
CA ASP A 194 -11.23 42.55 -9.49
C ASP A 194 -10.24 42.25 -8.36
N ARG A 195 -10.64 42.47 -7.10
CA ARG A 195 -9.81 42.18 -5.92
C ARG A 195 -9.41 40.71 -5.80
N TYR A 196 -10.23 39.77 -6.29
CA TYR A 196 -9.99 38.32 -6.24
C TYR A 196 -9.48 37.77 -7.57
N LYS A 197 -9.78 38.46 -8.68
CA LYS A 197 -9.53 37.99 -10.04
C LYS A 197 -8.06 37.63 -10.30
N ARG A 198 -7.12 38.50 -9.89
CA ARG A 198 -5.68 38.26 -10.06
C ARG A 198 -5.19 37.00 -9.32
N GLU A 199 -5.76 36.69 -8.16
CA GLU A 199 -5.42 35.45 -7.44
C GLU A 199 -6.01 34.23 -8.15
N ALA A 200 -7.28 34.31 -8.55
CA ALA A 200 -7.94 33.25 -9.29
C ALA A 200 -7.21 32.89 -10.59
N GLU A 201 -6.75 33.88 -11.36
CA GLU A 201 -5.96 33.68 -12.58
C GLU A 201 -4.64 32.93 -12.33
N ARG A 202 -3.94 33.24 -11.23
CA ARG A 202 -2.74 32.47 -10.84
C ARG A 202 -3.07 31.03 -10.47
N ILE A 203 -4.20 30.81 -9.77
CA ILE A 203 -4.68 29.46 -9.45
C ILE A 203 -5.04 28.68 -10.73
N LEU A 204 -5.68 29.32 -11.71
CA LEU A 204 -5.98 28.70 -13.01
C LEU A 204 -4.71 28.23 -13.73
N LYS A 205 -3.66 29.05 -13.77
CA LYS A 205 -2.37 28.66 -14.37
C LYS A 205 -1.77 27.41 -13.71
N VAL A 206 -1.82 27.33 -12.38
CA VAL A 206 -1.35 26.15 -11.65
C VAL A 206 -2.23 24.93 -11.95
N LEU A 207 -3.55 25.10 -11.98
CA LEU A 207 -4.49 24.02 -12.31
C LEU A 207 -4.23 23.45 -13.71
N ASP A 208 -3.92 24.30 -14.69
CA ASP A 208 -3.59 23.88 -16.05
C ASP A 208 -2.34 22.99 -16.09
N LEU A 209 -1.28 23.38 -15.37
CA LEU A 209 -0.07 22.56 -15.26
C LEU A 209 -0.33 21.23 -14.55
N VAL A 210 -1.13 21.23 -13.49
CA VAL A 210 -1.49 20.00 -12.77
C VAL A 210 -2.31 19.07 -13.67
N GLU A 211 -3.28 19.59 -14.42
CA GLU A 211 -4.08 18.78 -15.35
C GLU A 211 -3.24 18.25 -16.52
N LEU A 212 -2.25 19.00 -16.99
CA LEU A 212 -1.30 18.52 -17.99
C LEU A 212 -0.47 17.34 -17.45
N ASN A 213 0.15 17.49 -16.27
CA ASN A 213 0.93 16.41 -15.66
C ASN A 213 0.07 15.17 -15.38
N LEU A 214 -1.17 15.36 -14.95
CA LEU A 214 -2.09 14.24 -14.73
C LEU A 214 -2.34 13.46 -16.02
N LYS A 215 -2.53 14.14 -17.16
CA LYS A 215 -2.68 13.47 -18.46
C LYS A 215 -1.44 12.71 -18.88
N LEU A 216 -0.24 13.28 -18.69
CA LEU A 216 1.02 12.60 -19.01
C LEU A 216 1.17 11.30 -18.21
N ILE A 217 0.92 11.37 -16.90
CA ILE A 217 0.94 10.19 -16.04
C ILE A 217 -0.14 9.17 -16.41
N GLU A 218 -1.35 9.61 -16.77
CA GLU A 218 -2.40 8.70 -17.25
C GLU A 218 -2.01 7.95 -18.53
N GLU A 219 -1.26 8.56 -19.45
CA GLU A 219 -0.71 7.86 -20.63
C GLU A 219 0.40 6.87 -20.24
N GLU A 220 1.31 7.23 -19.35
CA GLU A 220 2.33 6.29 -18.84
C GLU A 220 1.69 5.08 -18.15
N ILE A 221 0.62 5.29 -17.38
CA ILE A 221 -0.14 4.22 -16.75
C ILE A 221 -0.78 3.32 -17.82
N LYS A 222 -1.34 3.88 -18.90
CA LYS A 222 -1.89 3.07 -19.99
C LYS A 222 -0.81 2.20 -20.63
N GLU A 223 0.38 2.75 -20.89
CA GLU A 223 1.50 1.97 -21.45
C GLU A 223 1.96 0.87 -20.49
N ALA A 224 2.06 1.16 -19.18
CA ALA A 224 2.41 0.15 -18.18
C ALA A 224 1.41 -1.01 -18.16
N LEU A 225 0.10 -0.71 -18.27
CA LEU A 225 -0.95 -1.73 -18.28
C LEU A 225 -0.92 -2.61 -19.55
N LYS A 226 -0.40 -2.12 -20.68
CA LYS A 226 -0.27 -2.92 -21.90
C LYS A 226 0.70 -4.08 -21.76
N LYS A 227 1.67 -4.03 -20.84
CA LYS A 227 2.62 -5.13 -20.61
C LYS A 227 1.93 -6.40 -20.06
N ASN A 228 0.77 -6.24 -19.41
CA ASN A 228 0.04 -7.32 -18.75
C ASN A 228 -1.44 -7.37 -19.19
N GLN A 229 -1.72 -7.25 -20.50
CA GLN A 229 -3.08 -7.04 -21.01
C GLN A 229 -4.12 -8.07 -20.52
N SER A 230 -3.79 -9.36 -20.51
CA SER A 230 -4.75 -10.41 -20.12
C SER A 230 -5.17 -10.28 -18.65
N TYR A 231 -4.20 -9.99 -17.77
CA TYR A 231 -4.44 -9.72 -16.35
C TYR A 231 -5.28 -8.46 -16.15
N VAL A 232 -4.93 -7.39 -16.86
CA VAL A 232 -5.64 -6.11 -16.80
C VAL A 232 -7.07 -6.23 -17.32
N GLN A 233 -7.30 -6.92 -18.43
CA GLN A 233 -8.64 -7.18 -18.97
C GLN A 233 -9.51 -7.94 -17.96
N THR A 234 -8.94 -8.95 -17.30
CA THR A 234 -9.65 -9.72 -16.27
C THR A 234 -10.04 -8.82 -15.10
N ILE A 235 -9.12 -7.99 -14.60
CA ILE A 235 -9.39 -7.08 -13.48
C ILE A 235 -10.39 -5.98 -13.86
N MET A 236 -10.22 -5.35 -15.02
CA MET A 236 -11.10 -4.29 -15.50
C MET A 236 -12.50 -4.78 -15.91
N SER A 237 -12.69 -6.09 -16.08
CA SER A 237 -14.03 -6.68 -16.26
C SER A 237 -14.89 -6.55 -15.00
N MET A 238 -14.26 -6.38 -13.83
CA MET A 238 -14.97 -6.17 -12.58
C MET A 238 -15.59 -4.76 -12.56
N PRO A 239 -16.89 -4.63 -12.26
CA PRO A 239 -17.53 -3.33 -12.21
C PRO A 239 -16.80 -2.36 -11.27
N GLY A 240 -16.59 -1.13 -11.75
CA GLY A 240 -16.00 -0.04 -10.95
C GLY A 240 -14.48 -0.05 -10.88
N ILE A 241 -13.82 -1.06 -11.45
CA ILE A 241 -12.36 -1.12 -11.55
C ILE A 241 -11.92 -0.46 -12.86
N GLY A 242 -11.17 0.64 -12.74
CA GLY A 242 -10.55 1.35 -13.86
C GLY A 242 -9.04 1.13 -13.95
N MET A 243 -8.38 1.85 -14.85
CA MET A 243 -6.93 1.74 -15.11
C MET A 243 -6.10 1.98 -13.83
N ILE A 244 -6.41 3.02 -13.06
CA ILE A 244 -5.67 3.36 -11.83
C ILE A 244 -5.79 2.26 -10.77
N THR A 245 -7.00 1.77 -10.55
CA THR A 245 -7.26 0.66 -9.62
C THR A 245 -6.58 -0.63 -10.08
N SER A 246 -6.57 -0.88 -11.39
CA SER A 246 -5.91 -2.05 -11.98
C SER A 246 -4.39 -2.01 -11.79
N LEU A 247 -3.77 -0.85 -12.06
CA LEU A 247 -2.34 -0.64 -11.85
C LEU A 247 -1.96 -0.85 -10.38
N ALA A 248 -2.77 -0.32 -9.46
CA ALA A 248 -2.54 -0.49 -8.02
C ALA A 248 -2.69 -1.95 -7.56
N ILE A 249 -3.69 -2.68 -8.07
CA ILE A 249 -3.84 -4.12 -7.77
C ILE A 249 -2.61 -4.88 -8.29
N MET A 250 -2.24 -4.67 -9.55
CA MET A 250 -1.08 -5.32 -10.16
C MET A 250 0.22 -5.02 -9.43
N SER A 251 0.42 -3.78 -8.99
CA SER A 251 1.69 -3.34 -8.41
C SER A 251 1.84 -3.66 -6.92
N TYR A 252 0.77 -3.53 -6.12
CA TYR A 252 0.83 -3.78 -4.67
C TYR A 252 0.46 -5.23 -4.31
N MET A 253 -0.50 -5.84 -5.01
CA MET A 253 -0.86 -7.23 -4.75
C MET A 253 0.08 -8.21 -5.46
N GLY A 254 0.64 -7.85 -6.62
CA GLY A 254 1.47 -8.75 -7.42
C GLY A 254 0.68 -9.99 -7.84
N ASP A 255 1.32 -11.16 -7.80
CA ASP A 255 0.62 -12.43 -7.99
C ASP A 255 -0.36 -12.71 -6.84
N CYS A 256 -1.66 -12.62 -7.14
CA CYS A 256 -2.72 -12.89 -6.18
C CYS A 256 -2.69 -14.33 -5.61
N LYS A 257 -2.03 -15.30 -6.27
CA LYS A 257 -1.88 -16.66 -5.75
C LYS A 257 -0.99 -16.75 -4.51
N ARG A 258 -0.21 -15.70 -4.21
CA ARG A 258 0.58 -15.64 -2.96
C ARG A 258 -0.28 -15.53 -1.70
N PHE A 259 -1.56 -15.17 -1.85
CA PHE A 259 -2.50 -15.11 -0.73
C PHE A 259 -3.21 -16.46 -0.58
N PRO A 260 -3.14 -17.12 0.60
CA PRO A 260 -3.82 -18.39 0.82
C PRO A 260 -5.34 -18.31 0.71
N SER A 261 -5.92 -17.12 0.89
CA SER A 261 -7.35 -16.88 0.77
C SER A 261 -7.67 -15.41 0.51
N ALA A 262 -8.89 -15.13 0.01
CA ALA A 262 -9.41 -13.77 -0.12
C ALA A 262 -9.43 -12.99 1.22
N LYS A 263 -9.59 -13.69 2.36
CA LYS A 263 -9.52 -13.07 3.70
C LYS A 263 -8.13 -12.52 4.00
N GLN A 264 -7.08 -13.23 3.61
CA GLN A 264 -5.70 -12.77 3.79
C GLN A 264 -5.36 -11.61 2.85
N ALA A 265 -5.86 -11.64 1.62
CA ALA A 265 -5.76 -10.50 0.70
C ALA A 265 -6.47 -9.25 1.28
N ALA A 266 -7.68 -9.41 1.81
CA ALA A 266 -8.41 -8.32 2.46
C ALA A 266 -7.69 -7.78 3.71
N TYR A 267 -7.02 -8.65 4.48
CA TYR A 267 -6.18 -8.25 5.62
C TYR A 267 -4.96 -7.43 5.15
N TYR A 268 -4.27 -7.87 4.10
CA TYR A 268 -3.14 -7.14 3.50
C TYR A 268 -3.55 -5.73 3.01
N VAL A 269 -4.70 -5.61 2.36
CA VAL A 269 -5.28 -4.32 1.95
C VAL A 269 -5.73 -3.52 3.19
N GLY A 270 -6.09 -4.20 4.28
CA GLY A 270 -6.60 -3.62 5.51
C GLY A 270 -8.08 -3.23 5.44
N LEU A 271 -8.88 -4.06 4.77
CA LEU A 271 -10.36 -3.94 4.71
C LEU A 271 -11.07 -4.74 5.81
N VAL A 272 -10.32 -5.47 6.63
CA VAL A 272 -10.85 -6.31 7.72
C VAL A 272 -11.10 -5.43 8.96
N PRO A 273 -12.21 -5.61 9.71
CA PRO A 273 -12.41 -4.93 10.99
C PRO A 273 -11.43 -5.40 12.06
N SER A 274 -11.08 -4.54 13.01
CA SER A 274 -10.36 -4.94 14.21
C SER A 274 -11.25 -5.85 15.07
N VAL A 275 -10.66 -6.86 15.67
CA VAL A 275 -11.37 -7.82 16.53
C VAL A 275 -10.77 -7.76 17.91
N ASP A 276 -11.62 -7.61 18.91
CA ASP A 276 -11.27 -7.72 20.33
C ASP A 276 -12.07 -8.89 20.92
N ILE A 277 -11.37 -9.89 21.43
CA ILE A 277 -11.96 -11.11 21.98
C ILE A 277 -11.57 -11.17 23.45
N SER A 278 -12.54 -11.07 24.34
CA SER A 278 -12.36 -11.24 25.79
C SER A 278 -13.37 -12.24 26.33
N GLY A 279 -12.87 -13.37 26.84
CA GLY A 279 -13.70 -14.53 27.23
C GLY A 279 -14.60 -14.97 26.07
N ASP A 280 -15.91 -15.07 26.33
CA ASP A 280 -16.91 -15.43 25.31
C ASP A 280 -17.40 -14.24 24.47
N THR A 281 -16.90 -13.03 24.73
CA THR A 281 -17.35 -11.82 24.03
C THR A 281 -16.40 -11.46 22.91
N VAL A 282 -16.88 -11.56 21.67
CA VAL A 282 -16.22 -11.02 20.49
C VAL A 282 -16.78 -9.62 20.20
N ARG A 283 -15.93 -8.60 20.09
CA ARG A 283 -16.28 -7.22 19.68
C ARG A 283 -15.55 -6.88 18.37
N TYR A 284 -16.28 -6.42 17.36
CA TYR A 284 -15.67 -5.89 16.12
C TYR A 284 -15.63 -4.36 16.15
N GLY A 285 -14.45 -3.82 15.90
CA GLY A 285 -14.15 -2.40 15.81
C GLY A 285 -14.08 -1.88 14.37
N ARG A 286 -13.39 -0.74 14.21
CA ARG A 286 -13.15 -0.08 12.91
C ARG A 286 -12.32 -0.97 12.00
N ILE A 287 -12.27 -0.66 10.70
CA ILE A 287 -11.27 -1.27 9.81
C ILE A 287 -9.87 -1.14 10.43
N VAL A 288 -9.06 -2.19 10.31
CA VAL A 288 -7.68 -2.14 10.80
C VAL A 288 -6.95 -1.01 10.08
N SER A 289 -6.30 -0.14 10.86
CA SER A 289 -5.46 0.91 10.30
C SER A 289 -4.27 0.29 9.54
N ARG A 290 -3.81 -0.86 10.02
CA ARG A 290 -2.75 -1.69 9.43
C ARG A 290 -3.19 -2.23 8.06
N GLY A 291 -2.30 -2.13 7.06
CA GLY A 291 -2.55 -2.57 5.70
C GLY A 291 -2.10 -1.56 4.64
N CYS A 292 -2.10 -1.97 3.38
CA CYS A 292 -1.61 -1.14 2.28
C CYS A 292 -2.61 -0.01 1.94
N HIS A 293 -2.30 1.21 2.40
CA HIS A 293 -3.17 2.38 2.21
C HIS A 293 -3.45 2.75 0.75
N ALA A 294 -2.46 2.57 -0.13
CA ALA A 294 -2.59 2.89 -1.55
C ALA A 294 -3.70 2.06 -2.19
N ILE A 295 -3.68 0.75 -1.99
CA ILE A 295 -4.69 -0.16 -2.55
C ILE A 295 -6.05 -0.03 -1.84
N ARG A 296 -6.07 0.12 -0.51
CA ARG A 296 -7.31 0.33 0.25
C ARG A 296 -8.10 1.52 -0.31
N ARG A 297 -7.40 2.62 -0.60
CA ARG A 297 -8.01 3.84 -1.13
C ARG A 297 -8.69 3.60 -2.47
N VAL A 298 -7.98 3.02 -3.44
CA VAL A 298 -8.52 2.84 -4.80
C VAL A 298 -9.67 1.84 -4.82
N ILE A 299 -9.63 0.79 -3.98
CA ILE A 299 -10.75 -0.16 -3.83
C ILE A 299 -11.97 0.54 -3.22
N VAL A 300 -11.77 1.33 -2.16
CA VAL A 300 -12.86 2.12 -1.55
C VAL A 300 -13.45 3.12 -2.55
N GLN A 301 -12.61 3.78 -3.37
CA GLN A 301 -13.07 4.69 -4.41
C GLN A 301 -13.87 3.97 -5.50
N ALA A 302 -13.42 2.79 -5.95
CA ALA A 302 -14.13 1.95 -6.91
C ALA A 302 -15.51 1.55 -6.37
N ALA A 303 -15.58 1.08 -5.12
CA ALA A 303 -16.83 0.72 -4.46
C ALA A 303 -17.79 1.92 -4.38
N TRP A 304 -17.31 3.10 -3.98
CA TRP A 304 -18.12 4.31 -3.94
C TRP A 304 -18.59 4.79 -5.31
N SER A 305 -17.77 4.61 -6.35
CA SER A 305 -18.15 4.90 -7.73
C SER A 305 -19.35 4.06 -8.15
N LEU A 306 -19.32 2.76 -7.83
CA LEU A 306 -20.43 1.83 -8.10
C LEU A 306 -21.70 2.18 -7.34
N VAL A 307 -21.58 2.47 -6.03
CA VAL A 307 -22.74 2.82 -5.19
C VAL A 307 -23.44 4.08 -5.72
N ARG A 308 -22.68 5.07 -6.19
CA ARG A 308 -23.22 6.32 -6.76
C ARG A 308 -23.69 6.17 -8.21
N CYS A 309 -23.23 5.16 -8.93
CA CYS A 309 -23.66 4.89 -10.30
C CYS A 309 -25.14 4.50 -10.32
N GLN A 310 -25.91 5.00 -11.29
CA GLN A 310 -27.30 4.59 -11.48
C GLN A 310 -27.40 3.08 -11.73
N HIS A 311 -26.49 2.54 -12.55
CA HIS A 311 -26.38 1.14 -12.96
C HIS A 311 -25.34 0.34 -12.14
N GLY A 312 -25.20 0.62 -10.84
CA GLY A 312 -24.21 -0.04 -9.96
C GLY A 312 -24.43 -1.54 -9.67
N GLY A 313 -25.50 -2.13 -10.23
CA GLY A 313 -25.80 -3.56 -10.19
C GLY A 313 -25.86 -4.18 -8.79
N LYS A 314 -25.51 -5.48 -8.71
CA LYS A 314 -25.58 -6.29 -7.48
C LYS A 314 -24.78 -5.71 -6.31
N ILE A 315 -23.66 -5.03 -6.57
CA ILE A 315 -22.83 -4.42 -5.52
C ILE A 315 -23.58 -3.24 -4.87
N LYS A 316 -24.22 -2.40 -5.67
CA LYS A 316 -25.05 -1.30 -5.16
C LYS A 316 -26.26 -1.83 -4.39
N GLU A 317 -26.95 -2.83 -4.92
CA GLU A 317 -28.08 -3.49 -4.23
C GLU A 317 -27.64 -4.10 -2.88
N PHE A 318 -26.48 -4.74 -2.86
CA PHE A 318 -25.89 -5.27 -1.63
C PHE A 318 -25.60 -4.16 -0.62
N TYR A 319 -24.97 -3.06 -1.04
CA TYR A 319 -24.73 -1.90 -0.18
C TYR A 319 -26.05 -1.32 0.37
N GLN A 320 -27.06 -1.15 -0.47
CA GLN A 320 -28.37 -0.62 -0.06
C GLN A 320 -29.06 -1.54 0.97
N ARG A 321 -29.01 -2.87 0.77
CA ARG A 321 -29.53 -3.83 1.75
C ARG A 321 -28.82 -3.72 3.10
N LEU A 322 -27.49 -3.58 3.09
CA LEU A 322 -26.72 -3.37 4.33
C LEU A 322 -27.05 -2.03 5.00
N TYR A 323 -27.20 -0.97 4.21
CA TYR A 323 -27.53 0.36 4.70
C TYR A 323 -28.88 0.38 5.43
N VAL A 324 -29.92 -0.23 4.85
CA VAL A 324 -31.25 -0.35 5.44
C VAL A 324 -31.22 -1.16 6.74
N LYS A 325 -30.49 -2.29 6.77
CA LYS A 325 -30.38 -3.15 7.97
C LYS A 325 -29.65 -2.51 9.14
N LYS A 326 -28.75 -1.56 8.90
CA LYS A 326 -27.82 -1.04 9.93
C LYS A 326 -28.04 0.42 10.32
N GLY A 327 -28.88 1.15 9.59
CA GLY A 327 -29.23 2.55 9.87
C GLY A 327 -28.14 3.56 9.49
N ALA A 328 -28.58 4.77 9.10
CA ALA A 328 -27.75 5.83 8.52
C ALA A 328 -26.57 6.31 9.39
N LYS A 329 -26.60 6.10 10.72
CA LYS A 329 -25.59 6.63 11.67
C LYS A 329 -24.28 5.82 11.75
N LYS A 330 -24.15 4.68 11.06
CA LYS A 330 -22.98 3.78 11.14
C LYS A 330 -22.08 3.69 9.88
N TYR A 331 -22.33 4.49 8.83
CA TYR A 331 -21.54 4.40 7.58
C TYR A 331 -20.90 5.72 7.14
N ASP A 332 -20.61 6.62 8.09
CA ASP A 332 -19.49 7.55 7.92
C ASP A 332 -18.20 6.75 8.18
N HIS A 333 -17.17 6.92 7.35
CA HIS A 333 -15.84 6.25 7.36
C HIS A 333 -15.14 6.15 8.73
N ARG A 334 -15.71 6.78 9.77
CA ARG A 334 -15.27 6.82 11.15
C ARG A 334 -15.81 5.70 12.04
N TYR A 335 -16.74 4.83 11.64
CA TYR A 335 -17.28 3.80 12.56
C TYR A 335 -17.79 2.52 11.88
N PHE A 336 -16.91 1.57 11.57
CA PHE A 336 -17.33 0.16 11.49
C PHE A 336 -17.39 -0.41 12.92
N THR A 337 -18.53 -0.96 13.37
CA THR A 337 -18.59 -1.83 14.56
C THR A 337 -19.73 -2.88 14.52
N GLN A 338 -19.40 -4.00 15.18
CA GLN A 338 -20.20 -5.07 15.81
C GLN A 338 -21.04 -6.07 14.99
N ASN A 339 -21.84 -5.72 13.97
CA ASN A 339 -22.81 -6.68 13.37
C ASN A 339 -22.51 -7.14 11.93
N ASP A 340 -21.25 -7.22 11.51
CA ASP A 340 -20.85 -7.65 10.15
C ASP A 340 -20.83 -9.19 9.93
N ARG A 341 -21.50 -9.96 10.77
CA ARG A 341 -21.00 -11.30 11.17
C ARG A 341 -21.44 -12.54 10.37
N SER A 342 -22.25 -12.47 9.31
CA SER A 342 -22.65 -13.71 8.61
C SER A 342 -22.83 -13.66 7.09
N SER A 343 -22.80 -12.48 6.45
CA SER A 343 -23.08 -12.35 5.01
C SER A 343 -21.86 -11.96 4.17
N LEU A 344 -20.66 -11.91 4.75
CA LEU A 344 -19.45 -11.49 4.03
C LEU A 344 -18.86 -12.60 3.15
N PHE A 345 -19.28 -13.86 3.29
CA PHE A 345 -18.63 -14.99 2.61
C PHE A 345 -19.53 -16.11 2.09
N ASN A 346 -20.85 -16.03 2.27
CA ASN A 346 -21.78 -17.01 1.70
C ASN A 346 -22.82 -16.28 0.85
N ASP A 347 -22.78 -16.52 -0.46
CA ASP A 347 -24.00 -16.45 -1.28
C ASP A 347 -24.93 -17.58 -0.82
N SER A 348 -26.24 -17.42 -1.02
CA SER A 348 -27.27 -18.44 -0.72
C SER A 348 -27.05 -19.79 -1.42
N ASN A 349 -26.04 -19.89 -2.30
CA ASN A 349 -25.61 -21.08 -3.03
C ASN A 349 -24.18 -21.57 -2.68
N GLY A 350 -23.56 -21.09 -1.60
CA GLY A 350 -22.32 -21.69 -1.06
C GLY A 350 -21.08 -21.64 -1.96
N ARG A 351 -21.02 -20.73 -2.95
CA ARG A 351 -19.80 -20.50 -3.74
C ARG A 351 -19.03 -19.31 -3.18
N SER A 352 -17.76 -19.53 -2.84
CA SER A 352 -16.81 -18.47 -2.47
C SER A 352 -16.32 -17.72 -3.72
N PHE A 353 -16.25 -16.39 -3.64
CA PHE A 353 -15.51 -15.56 -4.61
C PHE A 353 -13.99 -15.76 -4.47
#